data_AF-A0A358E3A7-F1
#
_entry.id   AF-A0A358E3A7-F1
#
_cell.length_a   1.000
_cell.length_b   1.000
_cell.length_c   1.000
_cell.angle_alpha   90.00
_cell.angle_beta   90.00
_cell.angle_gamma   90.00
#
_symmetry.space_group_name_H-M   'P 1'
#
loop_
_entity.id
_entity.type
_entity.pdbx_description
1 polymer ?
#
loop_
_entity_poly.entity_id
_entity_poly.type
_entity_poly.pdbx_seq_one_letter_code
_entity_poly.pdbx_strand_id
1 'polypeptide(L)'
;MRFVSFVFGCCLILSAKAASLNEYQVIGSHNSYKKPLPVSLLAFLDKRAPGMWTKLNYSHPSLTEQLDMGLRQLEIDVVNDPQGGQYHAPETELLLNDTWFNDQQREHLAQSGFKVMHIPHLDMQTHCVLFSTCLTRLVTWSNAHPNHFPITILVNAKETQPDFISRPSPAPFSAQAYKRLDDEIAQLLKHKLVTTDEIRGEFNSLKRAVLTQGWPQLDSLRGKFLFIFDANTHQRAQYVKHAPSLKGRSMFISVPEEWDEAAIFIRNNPRNQLDDIRALVAQGFLVRTRADANLSATTDDMALQKQAAFASGAQFISTDFYAGALLSRQRGHVVSFESPPFVRSHPFLNNNVN
;
A
#
# COMPACT_ATOMS: atom_id res chain seq x y z
N MET A 1 -19.45 72.20 1.87
CA MET A 1 -19.85 70.78 1.72
C MET A 1 -18.70 70.02 1.07
N ARG A 2 -17.99 69.18 1.83
CA ARG A 2 -16.93 68.30 1.30
C ARG A 2 -17.51 66.89 1.21
N PHE A 3 -17.63 66.37 -0.01
CA PHE A 3 -18.00 64.98 -0.25
C PHE A 3 -16.78 64.10 0.01
N VAL A 4 -16.90 63.18 0.96
CA VAL A 4 -15.94 62.09 1.19
C VAL A 4 -16.49 60.87 0.46
N SER A 5 -15.87 60.50 -0.66
CA SER A 5 -16.16 59.23 -1.33
C SER A 5 -15.50 58.08 -0.57
N PHE A 6 -16.30 57.24 0.06
CA PHE A 6 -15.87 55.94 0.55
C PHE A 6 -15.80 54.97 -0.62
N VAL A 7 -14.59 54.59 -1.03
CA VAL A 7 -14.38 53.46 -1.94
C VAL A 7 -14.46 52.19 -1.10
N PHE A 8 -15.57 51.47 -1.22
CA PHE A 8 -15.71 50.11 -0.68
C PHE A 8 -14.86 49.17 -1.54
N GLY A 9 -13.66 48.84 -1.06
CA GLY A 9 -12.84 47.77 -1.63
C GLY A 9 -13.53 46.43 -1.40
N CYS A 10 -14.18 45.89 -2.42
CA CYS A 10 -14.70 44.53 -2.39
C CYS A 10 -13.51 43.56 -2.48
N CYS A 11 -13.01 43.11 -1.32
CA CYS A 11 -12.10 41.96 -1.26
C CYS A 11 -12.86 40.72 -1.72
N LEU A 12 -12.72 40.37 -3.00
CA LEU A 12 -13.00 39.03 -3.48
C LEU A 12 -12.05 38.07 -2.76
N ILE A 13 -12.54 37.42 -1.70
CA ILE A 13 -11.89 36.23 -1.16
C ILE A 13 -12.09 35.15 -2.23
N LEU A 14 -11.10 35.01 -3.12
CA LEU A 14 -10.93 33.80 -3.90
C LEU A 14 -10.74 32.67 -2.90
N SER A 15 -11.81 31.91 -2.64
CA SER A 15 -11.74 30.69 -1.86
C SER A 15 -10.85 29.74 -2.65
N ALA A 16 -9.57 29.62 -2.26
CA ALA A 16 -8.70 28.61 -2.78
C ALA A 16 -9.39 27.26 -2.56
N LYS A 17 -9.72 26.55 -3.64
CA LYS A 17 -10.31 25.22 -3.57
C LYS A 17 -9.40 24.36 -2.69
N ALA A 18 -9.91 23.90 -1.56
CA ALA A 18 -9.11 23.11 -0.62
C ALA A 18 -8.66 21.81 -1.31
N ALA A 19 -7.36 21.53 -1.23
CA ALA A 19 -6.76 20.45 -2.00
C ALA A 19 -7.31 19.07 -1.56
N SER A 20 -7.70 18.23 -2.51
CA SER A 20 -8.22 16.88 -2.25
C SER A 20 -7.14 15.81 -2.34
N LEU A 21 -7.40 14.59 -1.83
CA LEU A 21 -6.42 13.50 -1.86
C LEU A 21 -5.88 13.20 -3.27
N ASN A 22 -6.74 13.24 -4.29
CA ASN A 22 -6.39 12.95 -5.68
C ASN A 22 -5.48 14.02 -6.32
N GLU A 23 -5.34 15.18 -5.69
CA GLU A 23 -4.51 16.29 -6.14
C GLU A 23 -3.04 16.18 -5.65
N TYR A 24 -2.64 15.00 -5.15
CA TYR A 24 -1.27 14.68 -4.74
C TYR A 24 -0.77 13.36 -5.33
N GLN A 25 0.55 13.28 -5.55
CA GLN A 25 1.25 12.01 -5.72
C GLN A 25 2.10 11.72 -4.49
N VAL A 26 2.12 10.47 -4.07
CA VAL A 26 2.94 9.97 -2.98
C VAL A 26 3.76 8.77 -3.40
N ILE A 27 4.96 8.68 -2.82
CA ILE A 27 5.83 7.52 -2.97
C ILE A 27 5.67 6.60 -1.76
N GLY A 28 5.64 5.31 -2.04
CA GLY A 28 5.61 4.26 -1.04
C GLY A 28 6.58 3.13 -1.34
N SER A 29 6.78 2.27 -0.36
CA SER A 29 7.59 1.07 -0.50
C SER A 29 6.74 -0.15 -0.88
N HIS A 30 7.35 -1.09 -1.58
CA HIS A 30 6.77 -2.40 -1.89
C HIS A 30 7.28 -3.42 -0.85
N ASN A 31 6.41 -4.28 -0.33
CA ASN A 31 6.71 -5.20 0.79
C ASN A 31 7.37 -4.52 2.01
N SER A 32 6.80 -3.41 2.49
CA SER A 32 7.38 -2.53 3.52
C SER A 32 7.77 -3.23 4.82
N TYR A 33 7.15 -4.36 5.15
CA TYR A 33 7.40 -5.13 6.38
C TYR A 33 8.69 -5.98 6.32
N LYS A 34 9.26 -6.16 5.13
CA LYS A 34 10.29 -7.18 4.88
C LYS A 34 11.64 -6.85 5.51
N LYS A 35 12.16 -7.80 6.29
CA LYS A 35 13.53 -7.79 6.83
C LYS A 35 14.51 -8.51 5.90
N PRO A 36 15.83 -8.30 6.08
CA PRO A 36 16.84 -9.05 5.33
C PRO A 36 16.65 -10.56 5.52
N LEU A 37 16.93 -11.34 4.47
CA LEU A 37 16.93 -12.80 4.58
C LEU A 37 18.14 -13.28 5.38
N PRO A 38 18.03 -14.42 6.09
CA PRO A 38 19.16 -15.08 6.72
C PRO A 38 20.20 -15.49 5.67
N VAL A 39 21.49 -15.40 6.01
CA VAL A 39 22.59 -15.72 5.09
C VAL A 39 22.54 -17.18 4.64
N SER A 40 22.17 -18.09 5.55
CA SER A 40 21.94 -19.52 5.30
C SER A 40 20.92 -19.74 4.17
N LEU A 41 19.82 -18.98 4.20
CA LEU A 41 18.76 -19.06 3.21
C LEU A 41 19.19 -18.51 1.86
N LEU A 42 19.96 -17.42 1.82
CA LEU A 42 20.51 -16.90 0.56
C LEU A 42 21.38 -17.94 -0.13
N ALA A 43 22.27 -18.61 0.61
CA ALA A 43 23.12 -19.68 0.08
C ALA A 43 22.32 -20.91 -0.36
N PHE A 44 21.24 -21.24 0.35
CA PHE A 44 20.32 -22.31 -0.05
C PHE A 44 19.60 -21.98 -1.37
N LEU A 45 19.07 -20.77 -1.50
CA LEU A 45 18.35 -20.32 -2.69
C LEU A 45 19.24 -20.28 -3.93
N ASP A 46 20.50 -19.86 -3.78
CA ASP A 46 21.46 -19.86 -4.88
C ASP A 46 21.67 -21.25 -5.50
N LYS A 47 21.68 -22.29 -4.66
CA LYS A 47 21.81 -23.69 -5.11
C LYS A 47 20.50 -24.30 -5.58
N ARG A 48 19.40 -24.06 -4.86
CA ARG A 48 18.12 -24.77 -5.06
C ARG A 48 17.25 -24.14 -6.13
N ALA A 49 17.30 -22.82 -6.28
CA ALA A 49 16.49 -22.05 -7.22
C ALA A 49 17.31 -20.87 -7.78
N PRO A 50 18.25 -21.13 -8.71
CA PRO A 50 19.12 -20.10 -9.28
C PRO A 50 18.31 -18.90 -9.80
N GLY A 51 18.71 -17.69 -9.41
CA GLY A 51 18.02 -16.45 -9.76
C GLY A 51 16.78 -16.11 -8.92
N MET A 52 16.33 -16.97 -8.00
CA MET A 52 15.30 -16.61 -7.03
C MET A 52 15.86 -15.64 -5.98
N TRP A 53 17.09 -15.85 -5.51
CA TRP A 53 17.69 -15.00 -4.49
C TRP A 53 17.82 -13.54 -4.94
N THR A 54 18.10 -13.26 -6.23
CA THR A 54 18.22 -11.89 -6.75
C THR A 54 16.91 -11.11 -6.70
N LYS A 55 15.77 -11.82 -6.62
CA LYS A 55 14.44 -11.25 -6.48
C LYS A 55 14.00 -11.09 -5.02
N LEU A 56 14.61 -11.83 -4.09
CA LEU A 56 14.22 -11.86 -2.67
C LEU A 56 15.20 -11.15 -1.73
N ASN A 57 16.44 -10.91 -2.19
CA ASN A 57 17.49 -10.30 -1.39
C ASN A 57 17.36 -8.77 -1.34
N TYR A 58 16.33 -8.31 -0.65
CA TYR A 58 16.12 -6.91 -0.29
C TYR A 58 15.42 -6.81 1.06
N SER A 59 15.38 -5.59 1.60
CA SER A 59 14.78 -5.30 2.89
C SER A 59 14.50 -3.82 3.03
N HIS A 60 13.69 -3.48 4.03
CA HIS A 60 13.39 -2.12 4.41
C HIS A 60 13.68 -1.88 5.90
N PRO A 61 13.85 -0.62 6.33
CA PRO A 61 13.69 -0.23 7.74
C PRO A 61 12.30 -0.63 8.26
N SER A 62 12.08 -0.50 9.56
CA SER A 62 10.76 -0.76 10.14
C SER A 62 9.67 0.12 9.49
N LEU A 63 8.41 -0.29 9.62
CA LEU A 63 7.28 0.47 9.07
C LEU A 63 7.26 1.92 9.58
N THR A 64 7.59 2.15 10.85
CA THR A 64 7.60 3.50 11.44
C THR A 64 8.79 4.33 10.97
N GLU A 65 9.99 3.74 10.86
CA GLU A 65 11.16 4.44 10.30
C GLU A 65 10.91 4.87 8.85
N GLN A 66 10.21 4.06 8.06
CA GLN A 66 9.79 4.44 6.71
C GLN A 66 8.83 5.64 6.70
N LEU A 67 7.91 5.71 7.66
CA LEU A 67 7.02 6.87 7.82
C LEU A 67 7.76 8.12 8.30
N ASP A 68 8.74 7.96 9.20
CA ASP A 68 9.63 9.03 9.68
C ASP A 68 10.48 9.60 8.54
N MET A 69 10.91 8.75 7.60
CA MET A 69 11.58 9.20 6.37
C MET A 69 10.65 10.06 5.50
N GLY A 70 9.34 9.88 5.60
CA GLY A 70 8.34 10.67 4.89
C GLY A 70 7.51 9.90 3.86
N LEU A 71 7.69 8.58 3.72
CA LEU A 71 6.83 7.75 2.87
C LEU A 71 5.38 7.82 3.35
N ARG A 72 4.42 7.81 2.42
CA ARG A 72 2.98 7.87 2.72
C ARG A 72 2.17 6.76 2.05
N GLN A 73 2.87 5.77 1.49
CA GLN A 73 2.29 4.50 1.12
C GLN A 73 3.19 3.36 1.62
N LEU A 74 2.59 2.34 2.19
CA LEU A 74 3.24 1.10 2.63
C LEU A 74 2.51 -0.09 2.01
N GLU A 75 3.10 -1.28 2.10
CA GLU A 75 2.55 -2.52 1.58
C GLU A 75 2.81 -3.67 2.56
N ILE A 76 1.79 -4.46 2.86
CA ILE A 76 1.81 -5.54 3.84
C ILE A 76 1.20 -6.80 3.24
N ASP A 77 1.98 -7.87 3.17
CA ASP A 77 1.46 -9.19 2.81
C ASP A 77 0.88 -9.86 4.05
N VAL A 78 -0.29 -10.46 3.89
CA VAL A 78 -0.99 -11.20 4.95
C VAL A 78 -1.20 -12.65 4.53
N VAL A 79 -0.93 -13.56 5.46
CA VAL A 79 -1.23 -14.98 5.36
C VAL A 79 -2.29 -15.33 6.39
N ASN A 80 -3.31 -16.07 5.98
CA ASN A 80 -4.37 -16.53 6.87
C ASN A 80 -3.89 -17.77 7.64
N ASP A 81 -3.89 -17.70 8.98
CA ASP A 81 -3.62 -18.84 9.87
C ASP A 81 -4.74 -18.97 10.90
N PRO A 82 -5.94 -19.43 10.50
CA PRO A 82 -7.12 -19.36 11.35
C PRO A 82 -7.04 -20.25 12.60
N GLN A 83 -6.25 -21.32 12.55
CA GLN A 83 -6.03 -22.23 13.69
C GLN A 83 -4.77 -21.89 14.47
N GLY A 84 -3.83 -21.16 13.87
CA GLY A 84 -2.53 -20.87 14.45
C GLY A 84 -1.55 -22.02 14.28
N GLY A 85 -0.27 -21.71 14.44
CA GLY A 85 0.78 -22.72 14.48
C GLY A 85 1.16 -23.30 13.13
N GLN A 86 0.57 -22.89 12.01
CA GLN A 86 1.02 -23.37 10.70
C GLN A 86 2.48 -22.95 10.45
N TYR A 87 2.87 -21.78 10.95
CA TYR A 87 4.14 -21.14 10.64
C TYR A 87 5.13 -21.07 11.83
N HIS A 88 4.84 -21.72 12.96
CA HIS A 88 5.72 -21.68 14.15
C HIS A 88 7.07 -22.41 13.97
N ALA A 89 7.10 -23.38 13.05
CA ALA A 89 8.29 -24.15 12.69
C ALA A 89 8.50 -24.16 11.15
N PRO A 90 8.96 -23.03 10.58
CA PRO A 90 9.26 -22.89 9.14
C PRO A 90 10.10 -24.05 8.60
N GLU A 91 9.72 -24.62 7.45
CA GLU A 91 10.42 -25.76 6.87
C GLU A 91 11.89 -25.44 6.55
N THR A 92 12.14 -24.29 5.93
CA THR A 92 13.51 -23.90 5.55
C THR A 92 14.38 -23.49 6.74
N GLU A 93 13.80 -22.95 7.82
CA GLU A 93 14.53 -22.75 9.08
C GLU A 93 15.06 -24.09 9.62
N LEU A 94 14.19 -25.10 9.70
CA LEU A 94 14.54 -26.44 10.19
C LEU A 94 15.56 -27.14 9.28
N LEU A 95 15.36 -27.09 7.96
CA LEU A 95 16.27 -27.70 6.98
C LEU A 95 17.69 -27.13 7.07
N LEU A 96 17.80 -25.83 7.38
CA LEU A 96 19.08 -25.13 7.49
C LEU A 96 19.68 -25.18 8.90
N ASN A 97 18.99 -25.81 9.85
CA ASN A 97 19.36 -25.85 11.27
C ASN A 97 19.70 -24.45 11.81
N ASP A 98 18.82 -23.49 11.51
CA ASP A 98 18.99 -22.07 11.81
C ASP A 98 17.98 -21.60 12.87
N THR A 99 18.13 -20.38 13.38
CA THR A 99 17.20 -19.76 14.34
C THR A 99 16.83 -18.36 13.88
N TRP A 100 15.62 -18.25 13.33
CA TRP A 100 15.11 -17.05 12.66
C TRP A 100 14.23 -16.19 13.55
N PHE A 101 13.59 -16.80 14.53
CA PHE A 101 12.59 -16.18 15.40
C PHE A 101 12.96 -16.39 16.86
N ASN A 102 12.86 -15.32 17.65
CA ASN A 102 12.94 -15.40 19.10
C ASN A 102 11.65 -15.98 19.70
N ASP A 103 11.66 -16.28 21.01
CA ASP A 103 10.53 -16.94 21.69
C ASP A 103 9.21 -16.17 21.52
N GLN A 104 9.22 -14.84 21.68
CA GLN A 104 8.04 -14.01 21.49
C GLN A 104 7.50 -14.08 20.04
N GLN A 105 8.39 -14.08 19.05
CA GLN A 105 7.99 -14.22 17.65
C GLN A 105 7.44 -15.63 17.37
N ARG A 106 7.98 -16.68 18.00
CA ARG A 106 7.43 -18.04 17.90
C ARG A 106 6.05 -18.14 18.52
N GLU A 107 5.83 -17.53 19.69
CA GLU A 107 4.50 -17.43 20.29
C GLU A 107 3.52 -16.73 19.35
N HIS A 108 3.91 -15.62 18.74
CA HIS A 108 3.10 -14.93 17.73
C HIS A 108 2.82 -15.78 16.49
N LEU A 109 3.78 -16.56 16.00
CA LEU A 109 3.58 -17.51 14.90
C LEU A 109 2.65 -18.66 15.29
N ALA A 110 2.62 -19.05 16.56
CA ALA A 110 1.76 -20.10 17.10
C ALA A 110 0.30 -19.66 17.32
N GLN A 111 0.06 -18.37 17.56
CA GLN A 111 -1.29 -17.83 17.73
C GLN A 111 -2.13 -17.98 16.46
N SER A 112 -3.46 -17.99 16.58
CA SER A 112 -4.35 -17.87 15.42
C SER A 112 -4.38 -16.44 14.86
N GLY A 113 -4.87 -16.27 13.62
CA GLY A 113 -5.05 -14.97 12.97
C GLY A 113 -4.13 -14.74 11.78
N PHE A 114 -3.99 -13.48 11.38
CA PHE A 114 -3.20 -13.12 10.20
C PHE A 114 -1.72 -12.95 10.55
N LYS A 115 -0.86 -13.60 9.75
CA LYS A 115 0.59 -13.45 9.82
C LYS A 115 1.07 -12.55 8.71
N VAL A 116 2.21 -11.89 8.91
CA VAL A 116 2.85 -11.03 7.91
C VAL A 116 4.15 -11.65 7.45
N MET A 117 4.19 -12.06 6.20
CA MET A 117 5.36 -12.68 5.55
C MET A 117 5.23 -12.65 4.03
N HIS A 118 6.35 -12.73 3.33
CA HIS A 118 6.39 -12.63 1.87
C HIS A 118 6.13 -13.98 1.19
N ILE A 119 6.77 -15.04 1.67
CA ILE A 119 6.58 -16.41 1.15
C ILE A 119 6.51 -17.39 2.33
N PRO A 120 5.36 -18.07 2.53
CA PRO A 120 5.21 -19.09 3.57
C PRO A 120 6.33 -20.13 3.54
N HIS A 121 6.88 -20.42 4.73
CA HIS A 121 7.99 -21.35 4.96
C HIS A 121 9.31 -21.02 4.23
N LEU A 122 9.46 -19.85 3.61
CA LEU A 122 10.66 -19.46 2.88
C LEU A 122 11.14 -18.05 3.24
N ASP A 123 10.35 -17.03 2.93
CA ASP A 123 10.68 -15.62 3.14
C ASP A 123 9.74 -15.04 4.19
N MET A 124 10.05 -15.37 5.45
CA MET A 124 9.22 -15.06 6.61
C MET A 124 9.78 -13.94 7.48
N GLN A 125 10.88 -13.32 7.07
CA GLN A 125 11.54 -12.26 7.84
C GLN A 125 10.73 -10.97 7.77
N THR A 126 10.15 -10.58 8.91
CA THR A 126 9.24 -9.43 9.03
C THR A 126 9.55 -8.58 10.25
N HIS A 127 9.25 -7.29 10.18
CA HIS A 127 9.31 -6.37 11.32
C HIS A 127 8.20 -6.63 12.35
N CYS A 128 7.11 -7.28 11.98
CA CYS A 128 5.98 -7.62 12.84
C CYS A 128 5.34 -8.93 12.36
N VAL A 129 5.24 -9.94 13.24
CA VAL A 129 4.75 -11.28 12.88
C VAL A 129 3.23 -11.29 12.69
N LEU A 130 2.49 -10.68 13.61
CA LEU A 130 1.04 -10.55 13.52
C LEU A 130 0.67 -9.29 12.76
N PHE A 131 -0.35 -9.38 11.91
CA PHE A 131 -0.90 -8.22 11.23
C PHE A 131 -1.40 -7.17 12.23
N SER A 132 -2.10 -7.61 13.28
CA SER A 132 -2.50 -6.76 14.40
C SER A 132 -1.33 -6.00 15.04
N THR A 133 -0.16 -6.63 15.20
CA THR A 133 1.03 -5.95 15.72
C THR A 133 1.54 -4.87 14.77
N CYS A 134 1.51 -5.11 13.46
CA CYS A 134 1.84 -4.09 12.46
C CYS A 134 0.89 -2.89 12.58
N LEU A 135 -0.43 -3.14 12.63
CA LEU A 135 -1.44 -2.09 12.76
C LEU A 135 -1.33 -1.31 14.06
N THR A 136 -1.09 -1.98 15.20
CA THR A 136 -0.87 -1.31 16.49
C THR A 136 0.33 -0.37 16.43
N ARG A 137 1.43 -0.76 15.79
CA ARG A 137 2.61 0.11 15.61
C ARG A 137 2.30 1.32 14.74
N LEU A 138 1.57 1.13 13.63
CA LEU A 138 1.13 2.23 12.77
C LEU A 138 0.22 3.22 13.49
N VAL A 139 -0.75 2.72 14.26
CA VAL A 139 -1.65 3.57 15.08
C VAL A 139 -0.88 4.32 16.16
N THR A 140 0.07 3.65 16.83
CA THR A 140 0.93 4.28 17.85
C THR A 140 1.75 5.42 17.24
N TRP A 141 2.37 5.18 16.08
CA TRP A 141 3.10 6.21 15.35
C TRP A 141 2.18 7.36 14.92
N SER A 142 0.98 7.05 14.43
CA SER A 142 -0.01 8.06 14.01
C SER A 142 -0.49 8.93 15.17
N ASN A 143 -0.66 8.36 16.37
CA ASN A 143 -1.00 9.11 17.57
C ASN A 143 0.09 10.11 17.97
N ALA A 144 1.37 9.76 17.75
CA ALA A 144 2.49 10.68 17.95
C ALA A 144 2.61 11.74 16.84
N HIS A 145 1.95 11.54 15.69
CA HIS A 145 1.99 12.43 14.53
C HIS A 145 0.58 12.77 14.01
N PRO A 146 -0.30 13.38 14.83
CA PRO A 146 -1.74 13.44 14.55
C PRO A 146 -2.10 14.15 13.23
N ASN A 147 -1.23 15.01 12.71
CA ASN A 147 -1.44 15.78 11.48
C ASN A 147 -0.71 15.20 10.26
N HIS A 148 -0.20 13.97 10.33
CA HIS A 148 0.50 13.35 9.21
C HIS A 148 -0.38 13.32 7.95
N PHE A 149 0.26 13.43 6.78
CA PHE A 149 -0.42 13.21 5.49
C PHE A 149 -1.07 11.81 5.49
N PRO A 150 -2.26 11.61 4.87
CA PRO A 150 -2.94 10.32 4.83
C PRO A 150 -2.01 9.19 4.39
N ILE A 151 -2.07 8.04 5.07
CA ILE A 151 -1.21 6.89 4.74
C ILE A 151 -2.01 5.83 4.03
N THR A 152 -1.56 5.41 2.86
CA THR A 152 -2.17 4.30 2.12
C THR A 152 -1.43 3.00 2.42
N ILE A 153 -2.16 1.97 2.85
CA ILE A 153 -1.61 0.63 3.09
C ILE A 153 -2.14 -0.30 2.00
N LEU A 154 -1.25 -0.79 1.14
CA LEU A 154 -1.56 -1.89 0.25
C LEU A 154 -1.52 -3.19 1.06
N VAL A 155 -2.49 -4.06 0.83
CA VAL A 155 -2.57 -5.39 1.44
C VAL A 155 -2.59 -6.43 0.34
N ASN A 156 -1.73 -7.46 0.44
CA ASN A 156 -1.79 -8.63 -0.43
C ASN A 156 -2.15 -9.87 0.39
N ALA A 157 -3.11 -10.68 -0.09
CA ALA A 157 -3.45 -11.95 0.52
C ALA A 157 -2.60 -13.07 -0.11
N LYS A 158 -1.77 -13.74 0.69
CA LYS A 158 -0.88 -14.81 0.24
C LYS A 158 -1.50 -16.17 0.49
N GLU A 159 -1.76 -16.88 -0.59
CA GLU A 159 -2.43 -18.20 -0.62
C GLU A 159 -1.56 -19.28 -1.28
N THR A 160 -0.31 -18.96 -1.61
CA THR A 160 0.59 -19.85 -2.34
C THR A 160 1.96 -19.94 -1.67
N GLN A 161 2.65 -21.04 -1.95
CA GLN A 161 4.02 -21.30 -1.56
C GLN A 161 4.75 -22.04 -2.72
N PRO A 162 6.09 -22.06 -2.75
CA PRO A 162 6.84 -22.80 -3.76
C PRO A 162 6.59 -24.31 -3.69
N ASP A 163 6.60 -24.98 -4.84
CA ASP A 163 6.34 -26.44 -4.95
C ASP A 163 7.34 -27.32 -4.18
N PHE A 164 8.53 -26.80 -3.86
CA PHE A 164 9.52 -27.54 -3.08
C PHE A 164 9.30 -27.46 -1.56
N ILE A 165 8.30 -26.70 -1.09
CA ILE A 165 7.88 -26.69 0.31
C ILE A 165 6.88 -27.83 0.53
N SER A 166 7.20 -28.71 1.46
CA SER A 166 6.44 -29.92 1.79
C SER A 166 5.37 -29.69 2.87
N ARG A 167 5.41 -28.55 3.57
CA ARG A 167 4.37 -28.15 4.55
C ARG A 167 3.02 -27.94 3.87
N PRO A 168 1.89 -28.08 4.60
CA PRO A 168 0.56 -27.80 4.05
C PRO A 168 0.48 -26.39 3.45
N SER A 169 -0.20 -26.27 2.31
CA SER A 169 -0.41 -24.99 1.63
C SER A 169 -1.07 -23.95 2.53
N PRO A 170 -0.84 -22.65 2.30
CA PRO A 170 -1.46 -21.59 3.09
C PRO A 170 -2.99 -21.67 3.02
N ALA A 171 -3.65 -21.36 4.13
CA ALA A 171 -5.11 -21.38 4.15
C ALA A 171 -5.66 -20.31 3.19
N PRO A 172 -6.66 -20.64 2.35
CA PRO A 172 -7.26 -19.66 1.45
C PRO A 172 -8.05 -18.61 2.23
N PHE A 173 -8.29 -17.47 1.58
CA PHE A 173 -9.15 -16.41 2.05
C PHE A 173 -10.55 -16.58 1.45
N SER A 174 -11.46 -17.15 2.23
CA SER A 174 -12.89 -17.11 1.94
C SER A 174 -13.46 -15.70 2.17
N ALA A 175 -14.70 -15.45 1.71
CA ALA A 175 -15.42 -14.21 2.04
C ALA A 175 -15.46 -13.93 3.57
N GLN A 176 -15.55 -14.98 4.41
CA GLN A 176 -15.50 -14.85 5.86
C GLN A 176 -14.10 -14.51 6.38
N ALA A 177 -13.04 -15.07 5.79
CA ALA A 177 -11.66 -14.70 6.13
C ALA A 177 -11.38 -13.23 5.79
N TYR A 178 -11.84 -12.75 4.64
CA TYR A 178 -11.76 -11.33 4.30
C TYR A 178 -12.57 -10.45 5.26
N LYS A 179 -13.78 -10.89 5.66
CA LYS A 179 -14.53 -10.15 6.68
C LYS A 179 -13.76 -10.05 8.01
N ARG A 180 -13.10 -11.13 8.45
CA ARG A 180 -12.23 -11.07 9.66
C ARG A 180 -11.07 -10.09 9.48
N LEU A 181 -10.49 -10.03 8.28
CA LEU A 181 -9.43 -9.08 7.97
C LEU A 181 -9.94 -7.63 8.03
N ASP A 182 -11.10 -7.35 7.43
CA ASP A 182 -11.77 -6.04 7.52
C ASP A 182 -12.08 -5.66 8.98
N ASP A 183 -12.63 -6.59 9.76
CA ASP A 183 -12.99 -6.38 11.16
C ASP A 183 -11.74 -6.08 12.01
N GLU A 184 -10.61 -6.77 11.77
CA GLU A 184 -9.34 -6.51 12.47
C GLU A 184 -8.79 -5.11 12.15
N ILE A 185 -8.84 -4.69 10.87
CA ILE A 185 -8.46 -3.34 10.45
C ILE A 185 -9.35 -2.29 11.14
N ALA A 186 -10.67 -2.45 11.04
CA ALA A 186 -11.64 -1.51 11.61
C ALA A 186 -11.50 -1.39 13.13
N GLN A 187 -11.33 -2.51 13.83
CA GLN A 187 -11.20 -2.55 15.28
C GLN A 187 -9.93 -1.84 15.77
N LEU A 188 -8.81 -2.01 15.08
CA LEU A 188 -7.53 -1.43 15.50
C LEU A 188 -7.40 0.04 15.12
N LEU A 189 -7.89 0.45 13.95
CA LEU A 189 -7.74 1.82 13.47
C LEU A 189 -8.86 2.75 13.94
N LYS A 190 -10.08 2.23 14.15
CA LYS A 190 -11.23 3.02 14.60
C LYS A 190 -11.41 4.27 13.73
N HIS A 191 -11.50 5.45 14.33
CA HIS A 191 -11.66 6.76 13.65
C HIS A 191 -10.48 7.16 12.76
N LYS A 192 -9.35 6.44 12.80
CA LYS A 192 -8.22 6.65 11.90
C LYS A 192 -8.35 5.88 10.58
N LEU A 193 -9.34 5.00 10.44
CA LEU A 193 -9.61 4.33 9.17
C LEU A 193 -10.51 5.23 8.32
N VAL A 194 -10.15 5.41 7.05
CA VAL A 194 -11.05 5.92 6.02
C VAL A 194 -11.71 4.70 5.36
N THR A 195 -13.02 4.55 5.57
CA THR A 195 -13.77 3.40 5.07
C THR A 195 -14.34 3.64 3.68
N THR A 196 -14.71 2.57 2.98
CA THR A 196 -15.44 2.67 1.70
C THR A 196 -16.81 3.31 1.89
N ASP A 197 -17.46 3.08 3.04
CA ASP A 197 -18.75 3.67 3.40
C ASP A 197 -18.63 5.19 3.62
N GLU A 198 -17.56 5.67 4.26
CA GLU A 198 -17.28 7.11 4.40
C GLU A 198 -17.11 7.80 3.05
N ILE A 199 -16.40 7.18 2.10
CA ILE A 199 -16.22 7.74 0.75
C ILE A 199 -17.50 7.65 -0.07
N ARG A 200 -18.28 6.56 0.08
CA ARG A 200 -19.54 6.39 -0.63
C ARG A 200 -20.63 7.36 -0.15
N GLY A 201 -20.66 7.65 1.15
CA GLY A 201 -21.70 8.46 1.77
C GLY A 201 -23.10 7.93 1.45
N GLU A 202 -23.99 8.82 1.00
CA GLU A 202 -25.38 8.51 0.68
C GLU A 202 -25.58 7.93 -0.73
N PHE A 203 -24.52 7.75 -1.53
CA PHE A 203 -24.64 7.17 -2.85
C PHE A 203 -24.86 5.65 -2.77
N ASN A 204 -25.64 5.10 -3.71
CA ASN A 204 -25.79 3.64 -3.85
C ASN A 204 -24.52 2.97 -4.42
N SER A 205 -23.68 3.73 -5.12
CA SER A 205 -22.49 3.26 -5.85
C SER A 205 -21.27 4.06 -5.41
N LEU A 206 -20.21 3.38 -4.98
CA LEU A 206 -18.94 3.98 -4.57
C LEU A 206 -18.30 4.68 -5.76
N LYS A 207 -18.34 4.04 -6.93
CA LYS A 207 -17.96 4.65 -8.22
C LYS A 207 -18.70 5.96 -8.45
N ARG A 208 -20.03 5.97 -8.28
CA ARG A 208 -20.81 7.20 -8.48
C ARG A 208 -20.42 8.30 -7.50
N ALA A 209 -20.15 7.96 -6.24
CA ALA A 209 -19.70 8.91 -5.24
C ALA A 209 -18.38 9.60 -5.66
N VAL A 210 -17.35 8.82 -6.01
CA VAL A 210 -16.04 9.39 -6.37
C VAL A 210 -16.07 10.18 -7.68
N LEU A 211 -16.91 9.79 -8.64
CA LEU A 211 -17.03 10.50 -9.93
C LEU A 211 -17.90 11.76 -9.86
N THR A 212 -18.79 11.87 -8.86
CA THR A 212 -19.74 13.00 -8.74
C THR A 212 -19.32 14.00 -7.67
N GLN A 213 -18.94 13.51 -6.50
CA GLN A 213 -18.53 14.33 -5.36
C GLN A 213 -17.02 14.53 -5.29
N GLY A 214 -16.25 13.61 -5.87
CA GLY A 214 -14.79 13.60 -5.76
C GLY A 214 -14.31 13.01 -4.44
N TRP A 215 -12.99 13.10 -4.22
CA TRP A 215 -12.36 12.64 -3.00
C TRP A 215 -12.43 13.71 -1.89
N PRO A 216 -12.45 13.31 -0.61
CA PRO A 216 -12.43 14.26 0.49
C PRO A 216 -11.22 15.19 0.43
N GLN A 217 -11.40 16.38 1.02
CA GLN A 217 -10.32 17.34 1.24
C GLN A 217 -9.21 16.72 2.07
N LEU A 218 -7.97 17.04 1.76
CA LEU A 218 -6.80 16.49 2.43
C LEU A 218 -6.85 16.67 3.95
N ASP A 219 -7.31 17.83 4.41
CA ASP A 219 -7.33 18.17 5.83
C ASP A 219 -8.28 17.27 6.65
N SER A 220 -9.38 16.77 6.05
CA SER A 220 -10.27 15.82 6.74
C SER A 220 -9.70 14.38 6.81
N LEU A 221 -8.63 14.13 6.06
CA LEU A 221 -7.96 12.83 5.97
C LEU A 221 -6.62 12.80 6.73
N ARG A 222 -6.13 13.94 7.23
CA ARG A 222 -4.89 13.97 8.04
C ARG A 222 -5.02 13.08 9.27
N GLY A 223 -3.93 12.39 9.60
CA GLY A 223 -3.91 11.47 10.73
C GLY A 223 -4.64 10.14 10.49
N LYS A 224 -5.09 9.87 9.25
CA LYS A 224 -5.86 8.68 8.87
C LYS A 224 -5.13 7.77 7.88
N PHE A 225 -5.69 6.59 7.70
CA PHE A 225 -5.21 5.52 6.85
C PHE A 225 -6.28 5.07 5.85
N LEU A 226 -5.86 4.77 4.63
CA LEU A 226 -6.66 4.10 3.60
C LEU A 226 -6.05 2.72 3.33
N PHE A 227 -6.88 1.71 3.09
CA PHE A 227 -6.40 0.37 2.73
C PHE A 227 -6.82 0.02 1.31
N ILE A 228 -5.88 -0.55 0.55
CA ILE A 228 -6.14 -1.04 -0.81
C ILE A 228 -5.79 -2.52 -0.83
N PHE A 229 -6.75 -3.36 -1.17
CA PHE A 229 -6.53 -4.78 -1.39
C PHE A 229 -6.06 -5.00 -2.84
N ASP A 230 -4.81 -5.45 -3.01
CA ASP A 230 -4.27 -5.91 -4.28
C ASP A 230 -4.60 -7.40 -4.44
N ALA A 231 -5.63 -7.66 -5.25
CA ALA A 231 -6.30 -8.94 -5.34
C ALA A 231 -6.18 -9.50 -6.76
N ASN A 232 -5.91 -10.81 -6.85
CA ASN A 232 -6.12 -11.52 -8.11
C ASN A 232 -7.62 -11.73 -8.41
N THR A 233 -7.94 -12.25 -9.59
CA THR A 233 -9.33 -12.45 -10.03
C THR A 233 -10.19 -13.27 -9.06
N HIS A 234 -9.65 -14.35 -8.49
CA HIS A 234 -10.38 -15.20 -7.55
C HIS A 234 -10.60 -14.48 -6.21
N GLN A 235 -9.55 -13.87 -5.68
CA GLN A 235 -9.59 -13.12 -4.43
C GLN A 235 -10.59 -11.95 -4.51
N ARG A 236 -10.58 -11.22 -5.62
CA ARG A 236 -11.55 -10.15 -5.90
C ARG A 236 -12.98 -10.65 -5.84
N ALA A 237 -13.28 -11.79 -6.48
CA ALA A 237 -14.61 -12.38 -6.46
C ALA A 237 -15.05 -12.75 -5.03
N GLN A 238 -14.15 -13.27 -4.19
CA GLN A 238 -14.45 -13.55 -2.78
C GLN A 238 -14.66 -12.29 -1.94
N TYR A 239 -13.87 -11.24 -2.18
CA TYR A 239 -13.90 -10.01 -1.39
C TYR A 239 -15.16 -9.18 -1.65
N VAL A 240 -15.60 -9.04 -2.91
CA VAL A 240 -16.83 -8.29 -3.22
C VAL A 240 -18.11 -9.09 -2.91
N LYS A 241 -17.99 -10.40 -2.67
CA LYS A 241 -19.13 -11.27 -2.41
C LYS A 241 -19.93 -10.74 -1.21
N HIS A 242 -21.24 -10.55 -1.43
CA HIS A 242 -22.19 -10.01 -0.44
C HIS A 242 -21.85 -8.60 0.09
N ALA A 243 -20.99 -7.85 -0.60
CA ALA A 243 -20.62 -6.48 -0.25
C ALA A 243 -20.78 -5.57 -1.47
N PRO A 244 -22.00 -5.41 -2.02
CA PRO A 244 -22.23 -4.57 -3.18
C PRO A 244 -21.72 -3.15 -2.88
N SER A 245 -21.01 -2.56 -3.85
CA SER A 245 -20.46 -1.22 -3.70
C SER A 245 -19.51 -1.09 -2.48
N LEU A 246 -18.84 -2.22 -2.13
CA LEU A 246 -17.97 -2.40 -0.97
C LEU A 246 -18.60 -2.00 0.36
N LYS A 247 -19.92 -2.16 0.52
CA LYS A 247 -20.60 -1.83 1.78
C LYS A 247 -20.04 -2.62 2.96
N GLY A 248 -19.68 -1.91 4.04
CA GLY A 248 -19.12 -2.49 5.26
C GLY A 248 -17.68 -2.99 5.14
N ARG A 249 -16.95 -2.63 4.08
CA ARG A 249 -15.56 -3.04 3.85
C ARG A 249 -14.57 -1.99 4.37
N SER A 250 -13.43 -2.45 4.90
CA SER A 250 -12.36 -1.59 5.39
C SER A 250 -11.39 -1.19 4.28
N MET A 251 -11.32 -1.97 3.19
CA MET A 251 -10.37 -1.76 2.11
C MET A 251 -11.07 -1.52 0.77
N PHE A 252 -10.50 -0.61 -0.02
CA PHE A 252 -10.77 -0.45 -1.45
C PHE A 252 -10.16 -1.62 -2.23
N ILE A 253 -10.61 -1.88 -3.45
CA ILE A 253 -10.09 -2.95 -4.31
C ILE A 253 -10.08 -2.50 -5.77
N SER A 254 -9.09 -2.96 -6.53
CA SER A 254 -9.05 -2.74 -7.99
C SER A 254 -9.99 -3.73 -8.70
N VAL A 255 -11.11 -3.21 -9.18
CA VAL A 255 -12.14 -3.95 -9.94
C VAL A 255 -12.18 -3.44 -11.40
N PRO A 256 -12.89 -4.13 -12.32
CA PRO A 256 -13.21 -3.56 -13.62
C PRO A 256 -13.97 -2.23 -13.47
N GLU A 257 -13.80 -1.32 -14.42
CA GLU A 257 -14.35 0.05 -14.33
C GLU A 257 -15.88 0.08 -14.37
N GLU A 258 -16.51 -0.91 -14.99
CA GLU A 258 -17.96 -1.02 -15.08
C GLU A 258 -18.65 -1.38 -13.75
N TRP A 259 -17.87 -1.78 -12.72
CA TRP A 259 -18.40 -2.20 -11.42
C TRP A 259 -18.70 -1.00 -10.50
N ASP A 260 -19.71 -1.14 -9.65
CA ASP A 260 -20.10 -0.10 -8.69
C ASP A 260 -19.06 0.10 -7.58
N GLU A 261 -18.19 -0.89 -7.36
CA GLU A 261 -17.08 -0.87 -6.42
C GLU A 261 -15.87 -0.05 -6.91
N ALA A 262 -15.84 0.37 -8.18
CA ALA A 262 -14.66 1.00 -8.78
C ALA A 262 -14.39 2.39 -8.19
N ALA A 263 -13.25 2.55 -7.51
CA ALA A 263 -12.79 3.85 -6.99
C ALA A 263 -11.28 4.02 -7.05
N ILE A 264 -10.54 2.93 -6.82
CA ILE A 264 -9.08 2.89 -6.86
C ILE A 264 -8.64 1.76 -7.77
N PHE A 265 -7.69 2.03 -8.66
CA PHE A 265 -7.15 1.04 -9.60
C PHE A 265 -5.69 0.74 -9.31
N ILE A 266 -5.28 -0.50 -9.55
CA ILE A 266 -3.87 -0.91 -9.56
C ILE A 266 -3.45 -1.14 -11.01
N ARG A 267 -2.40 -0.45 -11.44
CA ARG A 267 -1.79 -0.50 -12.78
C ARG A 267 -0.28 -0.52 -12.66
N ASN A 268 0.29 -1.71 -12.63
CA ASN A 268 1.69 -1.91 -12.26
C ASN A 268 2.72 -1.47 -13.33
N ASN A 269 2.29 -1.26 -14.59
CA ASN A 269 3.20 -0.95 -15.67
C ASN A 269 2.88 0.42 -16.31
N PRO A 270 3.39 1.53 -15.77
CA PRO A 270 3.11 2.86 -16.29
C PRO A 270 3.75 3.13 -17.66
N ARG A 271 4.72 2.33 -18.13
CA ARG A 271 5.25 2.45 -19.50
C ARG A 271 4.24 1.97 -20.53
N ASN A 272 3.60 0.83 -20.26
CA ASN A 272 2.63 0.23 -21.18
C ASN A 272 1.19 0.70 -20.94
N GLN A 273 0.90 1.21 -19.74
CA GLN A 273 -0.44 1.61 -19.29
C GLN A 273 -0.54 3.13 -19.07
N LEU A 274 0.35 3.93 -19.66
CA LEU A 274 0.40 5.37 -19.44
C LEU A 274 -0.95 6.05 -19.70
N ASP A 275 -1.54 5.77 -20.86
CA ASP A 275 -2.78 6.40 -21.29
C ASP A 275 -3.99 5.92 -20.49
N ASP A 276 -4.02 4.63 -20.14
CA ASP A 276 -5.04 4.04 -19.25
C ASP A 276 -4.99 4.69 -17.85
N ILE A 277 -3.80 4.82 -17.25
CA ILE A 277 -3.65 5.48 -15.96
C ILE A 277 -4.12 6.94 -16.04
N ARG A 278 -3.71 7.67 -17.09
CA ARG A 278 -4.13 9.07 -17.28
C ARG A 278 -5.63 9.21 -17.45
N ALA A 279 -6.27 8.32 -18.21
CA ALA A 279 -7.71 8.31 -18.40
C ALA A 279 -8.44 8.09 -17.08
N LEU A 280 -8.02 7.10 -16.28
CA LEU A 280 -8.61 6.83 -14.96
C LEU A 280 -8.45 8.02 -14.01
N VAL A 281 -7.26 8.62 -13.96
CA VAL A 281 -6.98 9.81 -13.14
C VAL A 281 -7.83 11.01 -13.57
N ALA A 282 -7.96 11.25 -14.88
CA ALA A 282 -8.76 12.35 -15.42
C ALA A 282 -10.26 12.19 -15.13
N GLN A 283 -10.76 10.95 -15.02
CA GLN A 283 -12.12 10.67 -14.60
C GLN A 283 -12.37 10.94 -13.11
N GLY A 284 -11.33 10.98 -12.28
CA GLY A 284 -11.44 11.19 -10.82
C GLY A 284 -11.17 9.96 -9.97
N PHE A 285 -10.77 8.84 -10.59
CA PHE A 285 -10.30 7.67 -9.85
C PHE A 285 -8.89 7.89 -9.30
N LEU A 286 -8.55 7.18 -8.22
CA LEU A 286 -7.16 7.08 -7.77
C LEU A 286 -6.48 5.89 -8.43
N VAL A 287 -5.19 6.02 -8.72
CA VAL A 287 -4.41 4.93 -9.30
C VAL A 287 -3.14 4.69 -8.50
N ARG A 288 -2.88 3.42 -8.18
CA ARG A 288 -1.57 2.92 -7.75
C ARG A 288 -0.80 2.37 -8.94
N THR A 289 0.44 2.80 -9.08
CA THR A 289 1.41 2.26 -10.04
C THR A 289 2.74 1.92 -9.37
N ARG A 290 3.70 1.43 -10.15
CA ARG A 290 5.06 1.14 -9.68
C ARG A 290 6.11 1.92 -10.49
N ALA A 291 7.13 2.43 -9.80
CA ALA A 291 8.29 3.06 -10.44
C ALA A 291 9.39 2.06 -10.84
N ASP A 292 9.24 0.79 -10.46
CA ASP A 292 10.11 -0.33 -10.82
C ASP A 292 9.26 -1.61 -11.01
N ALA A 293 9.81 -2.60 -11.71
CA ALA A 293 9.10 -3.85 -12.01
C ALA A 293 9.89 -5.10 -11.59
N ASN A 294 11.21 -5.08 -11.72
CA ASN A 294 12.09 -6.19 -11.40
C ASN A 294 13.43 -5.65 -10.89
N LEU A 295 13.92 -6.20 -9.78
CA LEU A 295 15.22 -5.84 -9.19
C LEU A 295 16.41 -6.11 -10.13
N SER A 296 16.23 -6.97 -11.14
CA SER A 296 17.25 -7.24 -12.17
C SER A 296 17.24 -6.28 -13.36
N ALA A 297 16.35 -5.28 -13.40
CA ALA A 297 16.29 -4.32 -14.49
C ALA A 297 17.58 -3.48 -14.60
N THR A 298 17.87 -2.98 -15.81
CA THR A 298 18.98 -2.04 -16.04
C THR A 298 18.67 -0.68 -15.40
N THR A 299 19.70 0.14 -15.13
CA THR A 299 19.50 1.49 -14.58
C THR A 299 18.67 2.37 -15.53
N ASP A 300 18.86 2.22 -16.84
CA ASP A 300 18.11 2.94 -17.86
C ASP A 300 16.63 2.52 -17.87
N ASP A 301 16.34 1.21 -17.80
CA ASP A 301 14.96 0.72 -17.70
C ASP A 301 14.26 1.22 -16.44
N MET A 302 14.96 1.23 -15.29
CA MET A 302 14.42 1.78 -14.05
C MET A 302 14.17 3.29 -14.16
N ALA A 303 15.06 4.04 -14.82
CA ALA A 303 14.87 5.47 -15.06
C ALA A 303 13.63 5.74 -15.94
N LEU A 304 13.45 4.98 -17.02
CA LEU A 304 12.28 5.09 -17.89
C LEU A 304 10.98 4.72 -17.16
N GLN A 305 10.99 3.66 -16.35
CA GLN A 305 9.84 3.25 -15.55
C GLN A 305 9.46 4.32 -14.50
N LYS A 306 10.45 4.88 -13.79
CA LYS A 306 10.27 6.01 -12.86
C LYS A 306 9.65 7.21 -13.57
N GLN A 307 10.18 7.61 -14.71
CA GLN A 307 9.66 8.75 -15.48
C GLN A 307 8.21 8.52 -15.90
N ALA A 308 7.89 7.31 -16.40
CA ALA A 308 6.53 6.95 -16.77
C ALA A 308 5.59 6.97 -15.56
N ALA A 309 6.00 6.44 -14.40
CA ALA A 309 5.22 6.47 -13.17
C ALA A 309 4.90 7.90 -12.71
N PHE A 310 5.86 8.81 -12.82
CA PHE A 310 5.68 10.21 -12.47
C PHE A 310 4.76 10.94 -13.46
N ALA A 311 4.92 10.67 -14.76
CA ALA A 311 4.19 11.33 -15.83
C ALA A 311 2.76 10.77 -16.05
N SER A 312 2.44 9.60 -15.48
CA SER A 312 1.12 8.97 -15.60
C SER A 312 0.05 9.67 -14.77
N GLY A 313 0.43 10.36 -13.68
CA GLY A 313 -0.50 10.94 -12.73
C GLY A 313 -1.05 9.95 -11.69
N ALA A 314 -0.55 8.70 -11.64
CA ALA A 314 -0.92 7.81 -10.54
C ALA A 314 -0.59 8.45 -9.18
N GLN A 315 -1.56 8.46 -8.26
CA GLN A 315 -1.42 9.09 -6.95
C GLN A 315 -0.55 8.27 -6.00
N PHE A 316 -0.54 6.94 -6.12
CA PHE A 316 0.30 6.08 -5.28
C PHE A 316 1.38 5.43 -6.15
N ILE A 317 2.65 5.67 -5.81
CA ILE A 317 3.80 5.16 -6.58
C ILE A 317 4.65 4.27 -5.68
N SER A 318 4.51 2.95 -5.84
CA SER A 318 5.31 1.99 -5.08
C SER A 318 6.69 1.80 -5.71
N THR A 319 7.71 1.64 -4.87
CA THR A 319 9.08 1.39 -5.32
C THR A 319 9.93 0.68 -4.27
N ASP A 320 10.89 -0.11 -4.73
CA ASP A 320 11.96 -0.67 -3.89
C ASP A 320 13.17 0.30 -3.77
N PHE A 321 13.17 1.38 -4.56
CA PHE A 321 14.31 2.29 -4.77
C PHE A 321 14.06 3.73 -4.26
N TYR A 322 13.24 3.92 -3.23
CA TYR A 322 12.97 5.24 -2.66
C TYR A 322 14.21 5.91 -2.05
N ALA A 323 14.20 7.24 -1.93
CA ALA A 323 15.29 7.97 -1.29
C ALA A 323 15.59 7.44 0.14
N GLY A 324 16.85 7.08 0.39
CA GLY A 324 17.29 6.47 1.66
C GLY A 324 17.18 4.94 1.72
N ALA A 325 16.55 4.28 0.74
CA ALA A 325 16.55 2.82 0.67
C ALA A 325 17.97 2.25 0.46
N LEU A 326 18.22 1.07 1.01
CA LEU A 326 19.50 0.37 0.83
C LEU A 326 19.76 0.04 -0.64
N LEU A 327 18.74 -0.45 -1.34
CA LEU A 327 18.83 -0.79 -2.76
C LEU A 327 19.20 0.42 -3.63
N SER A 328 18.68 1.60 -3.30
CA SER A 328 19.01 2.82 -4.04
C SER A 328 20.49 3.18 -3.95
N ARG A 329 21.08 3.03 -2.76
CA ARG A 329 22.53 3.23 -2.54
C ARG A 329 23.36 2.18 -3.28
N GLN A 330 22.93 0.93 -3.25
CA GLN A 330 23.64 -0.18 -3.90
C GLN A 330 23.61 -0.11 -5.42
N ARG A 331 22.50 0.36 -6.00
CA ARG A 331 22.26 0.36 -7.46
C ARG A 331 22.47 1.72 -8.11
N GLY A 332 22.70 2.79 -7.33
CA GLY A 332 22.84 4.15 -7.85
C GLY A 332 21.58 4.68 -8.53
N HIS A 333 20.41 4.17 -8.17
CA HIS A 333 19.11 4.57 -8.72
C HIS A 333 18.18 5.00 -7.58
N VAL A 334 17.55 6.17 -7.70
CA VAL A 334 16.69 6.74 -6.65
C VAL A 334 15.36 7.19 -7.24
N VAL A 335 14.26 6.76 -6.63
CA VAL A 335 12.90 7.24 -6.87
C VAL A 335 12.54 8.24 -5.77
N SER A 336 12.51 9.52 -6.14
CA SER A 336 12.13 10.64 -5.28
C SER A 336 11.67 11.81 -6.13
N PHE A 337 10.84 12.67 -5.54
CA PHE A 337 10.54 14.00 -6.05
C PHE A 337 11.63 15.00 -5.63
N GLU A 338 11.62 16.20 -6.22
CA GLU A 338 12.63 17.24 -5.94
C GLU A 338 12.52 17.79 -4.51
N SER A 339 11.33 18.24 -4.09
CA SER A 339 11.06 18.66 -2.72
C SER A 339 9.55 18.84 -2.48
N PRO A 340 8.95 18.25 -1.42
CA PRO A 340 9.52 17.22 -0.55
C PRO A 340 9.66 15.87 -1.28
N PRO A 341 10.54 14.95 -0.82
CA PRO A 341 10.98 13.80 -1.63
C PRO A 341 9.91 12.73 -1.87
N PHE A 342 8.84 12.70 -1.09
CA PHE A 342 7.85 11.59 -1.11
C PHE A 342 6.41 12.02 -1.31
N VAL A 343 6.12 13.32 -1.30
CA VAL A 343 4.77 13.86 -1.55
C VAL A 343 4.94 15.06 -2.46
N ARG A 344 4.15 15.16 -3.52
CA ARG A 344 4.08 16.35 -4.35
C ARG A 344 2.67 16.64 -4.80
N SER A 345 2.41 17.88 -5.17
CA SER A 345 1.22 18.25 -5.92
C SER A 345 1.13 17.47 -7.23
N HIS A 346 -0.09 17.09 -7.61
CA HIS A 346 -0.36 16.35 -8.82
C HIS A 346 0.09 17.14 -10.07
N PRO A 347 0.82 16.52 -11.02
CA PRO A 347 1.51 17.22 -12.11
C PRO A 347 0.59 17.89 -13.13
N PHE A 348 -0.69 17.50 -13.19
CA PHE A 348 -1.63 18.07 -14.16
C PHE A 348 -3.07 18.30 -13.66
N LEU A 349 -3.40 17.95 -12.41
CA LEU A 349 -4.74 18.25 -11.85
C LEU A 349 -4.78 19.63 -11.18
N ASN A 350 -3.61 20.14 -10.74
CA ASN A 350 -3.48 21.42 -10.05
C ASN A 350 -3.21 22.61 -10.98
N ASN A 351 -3.12 22.40 -12.30
CA ASN A 351 -2.78 23.44 -13.27
C ASN A 351 -3.95 24.40 -13.60
N ASN A 352 -5.08 24.30 -12.88
CA ASN A 352 -6.20 25.25 -12.97
C ASN A 352 -6.15 26.34 -11.89
N VAL A 353 -5.01 26.49 -11.20
CA VAL A 353 -4.75 27.60 -10.29
C VAL A 353 -3.52 28.35 -10.79
N ASN A 354 -3.69 29.17 -11.83
CA ASN A 354 -2.84 30.31 -12.14
C ASN A 354 -3.70 31.42 -12.72
#